data_AF-A0A9W9RU83-F1
#
_entry.id   AF-A0A9W9RU83-F1
#
_cell.length_a   1.000
_cell.length_b   1.000
_cell.length_c   1.000
_cell.angle_alpha   90.00
_cell.angle_beta   90.00
_cell.angle_gamma   90.00
#
_symmetry.space_group_name_H-M   'P 1'
#
loop_
_entity.id
_entity.type
_entity.pdbx_description
1 polymer ?
#
loop_
_entity_poly.entity_id
_entity_poly.type
_entity_poly.pdbx_seq_one_letter_code
_entity_poly.pdbx_strand_id
1 'polypeptide(L)'
;MFAVFSHRQSLAKEMFGKIGFMMLEYQWRRIDLQNLVTNRKTMTWSDWINFEQTKRALCVMFILSDLHMITFNITPGFVIDRDLMIEAPDSNELWAAKTSEEWEEVQRSHPNSPQDTIQSILECMIRAPPSPPNSEPYCISGFTAIVVMHAINIYLWHLNQLAQTVSRFSLGIWPHENLRTTLLRAAISTLERTEAALQAGRSSDYKIAWDDPEHTLVFNCSAVLRAGYSRLLPPSHSFNRLTLLVNDSEALSRAVKTYVNVPLERNEFVTKAASKAYEGFRGPVTIGATLVSKTAAFSWSIEHAVAGWDSALLLTKWVHSMEVDVAGQQPSDEELQLLDDLKSLLAEVQYEHETNVEVYSLAALLARTWAALLGDIWVWGVTPRMAEILRLLALEYQRQADSVLRNIGQ
;
A
#
# COMPACT_ATOMS: atom_id res chain seq x y z
N MET A 1 -16.85 -0.24 -9.85
CA MET A 1 -15.79 0.61 -9.26
C MET A 1 -14.39 0.14 -9.61
N PHE A 2 -14.05 -1.15 -9.51
CA PHE A 2 -12.74 -1.71 -9.92
C PHE A 2 -12.29 -1.39 -11.36
N ALA A 3 -13.23 -1.09 -12.27
CA ALA A 3 -12.92 -0.65 -13.63
C ALA A 3 -12.09 0.65 -13.70
N VAL A 4 -11.88 1.37 -12.59
CA VAL A 4 -10.89 2.46 -12.51
C VAL A 4 -9.45 1.96 -12.75
N PHE A 5 -9.18 0.68 -12.48
CA PHE A 5 -7.90 0.01 -12.74
C PHE A 5 -7.84 -0.66 -14.12
N SER A 6 -8.76 -0.32 -15.02
CA SER A 6 -8.77 -0.84 -16.38
C SER A 6 -7.67 -0.20 -17.24
N HIS A 7 -7.19 -0.95 -18.22
CA HIS A 7 -6.30 -0.43 -19.27
C HIS A 7 -7.04 0.55 -20.20
N ARG A 8 -8.38 0.47 -20.25
CA ARG A 8 -9.22 1.39 -21.01
C ARG A 8 -9.32 2.73 -20.28
N GLN A 9 -8.46 3.66 -20.63
CA GLN A 9 -8.39 4.98 -20.00
C GLN A 9 -9.73 5.75 -19.99
N SER A 10 -10.54 5.65 -21.05
CA SER A 10 -11.86 6.28 -21.10
C SER A 10 -12.78 5.73 -20.00
N LEU A 11 -12.76 4.41 -19.80
CA LEU A 11 -13.52 3.72 -18.76
C LEU A 11 -12.94 4.05 -17.38
N ALA A 12 -11.61 4.04 -17.23
CA ALA A 12 -10.96 4.40 -15.97
C ALA A 12 -11.34 5.82 -15.53
N LYS A 13 -11.27 6.79 -16.44
CA LYS A 13 -11.66 8.18 -16.20
C LYS A 13 -13.15 8.34 -15.89
N GLU A 14 -14.02 7.65 -16.61
CA GLU A 14 -15.46 7.64 -16.34
C GLU A 14 -15.75 7.09 -14.93
N MET A 15 -15.15 5.95 -14.57
CA MET A 15 -15.34 5.32 -13.27
C MET A 15 -14.73 6.13 -12.13
N PHE A 16 -13.61 6.80 -12.37
CA PHE A 16 -13.03 7.77 -11.45
C PHE A 16 -14.01 8.93 -11.17
N GLY A 17 -14.70 9.42 -12.20
CA GLY A 17 -15.77 10.42 -12.06
C GLY A 17 -16.97 9.93 -11.25
N LYS A 18 -17.14 8.62 -11.07
CA LYS A 18 -18.24 8.02 -10.31
C LYS A 18 -17.92 7.75 -8.83
N ILE A 19 -16.77 8.17 -8.32
CA ILE A 19 -16.41 7.99 -6.90
C ILE A 19 -17.46 8.61 -5.96
N GLY A 20 -18.04 9.75 -6.31
CA GLY A 20 -19.11 10.38 -5.52
C GLY A 20 -20.35 9.49 -5.35
N PHE A 21 -20.72 8.69 -6.35
CA PHE A 21 -21.83 7.74 -6.24
C PHE A 21 -21.53 6.63 -5.24
N MET A 22 -20.29 6.12 -5.24
CA MET A 22 -19.87 5.13 -4.24
C MET A 22 -19.97 5.71 -2.82
N MET A 23 -19.56 6.97 -2.64
CA MET A 23 -19.65 7.63 -1.34
C MET A 23 -21.10 7.78 -0.87
N LEU A 24 -22.03 8.15 -1.76
CA LEU A 24 -23.46 8.24 -1.42
C LEU A 24 -24.06 6.88 -1.07
N GLU A 25 -23.81 5.87 -1.91
CA GLU A 25 -24.29 4.50 -1.70
C GLU A 25 -23.79 3.92 -0.36
N TYR A 26 -22.55 4.24 0.02
CA TYR A 26 -21.98 3.82 1.30
C TYR A 26 -22.77 4.39 2.47
N GLN A 27 -23.11 5.68 2.42
CA GLN A 27 -23.85 6.33 3.50
C GLN A 27 -25.27 5.75 3.64
N TRP A 28 -25.96 5.48 2.52
CA TRP A 28 -27.29 4.86 2.54
C TRP A 28 -27.24 3.45 3.15
N ARG A 29 -26.32 2.60 2.68
CA ARG A 29 -26.13 1.24 3.22
C ARG A 29 -25.80 1.24 4.71
N ARG A 30 -25.01 2.21 5.18
CA ARG A 30 -24.68 2.30 6.62
C ARG A 30 -25.89 2.69 7.45
N ILE A 31 -26.73 3.60 6.97
CA ILE A 31 -27.99 3.97 7.65
C ILE A 31 -28.91 2.74 7.70
N ASP A 32 -29.05 2.02 6.60
CA ASP A 32 -29.86 0.79 6.55
C ASP A 32 -29.33 -0.27 7.51
N LEU A 33 -28.00 -0.47 7.57
CA LEU A 33 -27.36 -1.40 8.49
C LEU A 33 -27.66 -1.06 9.96
N GLN A 34 -27.65 0.23 10.33
CA GLN A 34 -28.01 0.67 11.69
C GLN A 34 -29.47 0.36 12.04
N ASN A 35 -30.38 0.42 11.05
CA ASN A 35 -31.78 0.07 11.23
C ASN A 35 -32.00 -1.45 11.32
N LEU A 36 -31.10 -2.26 10.73
CA LEU A 36 -31.14 -3.72 10.79
C LEU A 36 -30.68 -4.30 12.13
N VAL A 37 -30.17 -3.50 13.08
CA VAL A 37 -29.71 -3.93 14.41
C VAL A 37 -30.91 -4.29 15.32
N THR A 38 -31.68 -5.30 14.90
CA THR A 38 -32.79 -5.87 15.65
C THR A 38 -32.30 -7.19 16.25
N ASN A 39 -32.04 -7.19 17.57
CA ASN A 39 -31.69 -8.32 18.44
C ASN A 39 -31.04 -9.56 17.76
N ARG A 40 -29.70 -9.63 17.76
CA ARG A 40 -28.93 -10.78 17.21
C ARG A 40 -29.35 -12.15 17.75
N LYS A 41 -29.93 -12.22 18.96
CA LYS A 41 -30.34 -13.48 19.58
C LYS A 41 -31.58 -14.11 18.93
N THR A 42 -32.34 -13.33 18.17
CA THR A 42 -33.58 -13.77 17.51
C THR A 42 -33.48 -13.72 15.99
N MET A 43 -32.27 -13.51 15.47
CA MET A 43 -32.03 -13.27 14.06
C MET A 43 -32.06 -14.59 13.30
N THR A 44 -32.83 -14.65 12.21
CA THR A 44 -32.83 -15.83 11.34
C THR A 44 -31.55 -15.86 10.51
N TRP A 45 -31.18 -17.04 9.98
CA TRP A 45 -30.03 -17.15 9.07
C TRP A 45 -30.14 -16.20 7.86
N SER A 46 -31.34 -16.03 7.31
CA SER A 46 -31.59 -15.10 6.19
C SER A 46 -31.37 -13.64 6.57
N ASP A 47 -31.82 -13.22 7.77
CA ASP A 47 -31.56 -11.88 8.29
C ASP A 47 -30.06 -11.67 8.53
N TRP A 48 -29.38 -12.70 9.05
CA TRP A 48 -27.93 -12.69 9.26
C TRP A 48 -27.12 -12.56 7.98
N ILE A 49 -27.48 -13.30 6.93
CA ILE A 49 -26.83 -13.13 5.62
C ILE A 49 -26.96 -11.70 5.13
N ASN A 50 -28.15 -11.10 5.20
CA ASN A 50 -28.37 -9.73 4.72
C ASN A 50 -27.53 -8.71 5.51
N PHE A 51 -27.52 -8.85 6.84
CA PHE A 51 -26.72 -8.01 7.73
C PHE A 51 -25.22 -8.15 7.44
N GLU A 52 -24.70 -9.38 7.38
CA GLU A 52 -23.29 -9.67 7.15
C GLU A 52 -22.84 -9.25 5.75
N GLN A 53 -23.66 -9.49 4.72
CA GLN A 53 -23.42 -9.02 3.36
C GLN A 53 -23.31 -7.50 3.30
N THR A 54 -24.18 -6.79 4.03
CA THR A 54 -24.13 -5.32 4.08
C THR A 54 -22.88 -4.82 4.78
N LYS A 55 -22.47 -5.42 5.92
CA LYS A 55 -21.18 -5.12 6.58
C LYS A 55 -19.99 -5.32 5.65
N ARG A 56 -19.91 -6.49 4.98
CA ARG A 56 -18.82 -6.81 4.04
C ARG A 56 -18.81 -5.87 2.83
N ALA A 57 -19.97 -5.49 2.31
CA ALA A 57 -20.06 -4.52 1.21
C ALA A 57 -19.51 -3.14 1.61
N LEU A 58 -19.86 -2.63 2.81
CA LEU A 58 -19.30 -1.40 3.35
C LEU A 58 -17.78 -1.49 3.50
N CYS A 59 -17.27 -2.61 4.02
CA CYS A 59 -15.83 -2.86 4.13
C CYS A 59 -15.12 -2.80 2.76
N VAL A 60 -15.67 -3.47 1.73
CA VAL A 60 -15.10 -3.45 0.37
C VAL A 60 -15.13 -2.05 -0.24
N MET A 61 -16.19 -1.27 -0.01
CA MET A 61 -16.26 0.13 -0.47
C MET A 61 -15.18 0.98 0.22
N PHE A 62 -14.95 0.75 1.51
CA PHE A 62 -13.88 1.42 2.26
C PHE A 62 -12.49 1.07 1.71
N ILE A 63 -12.21 -0.22 1.49
CA ILE A 63 -10.98 -0.72 0.85
C ILE A 63 -10.78 -0.04 -0.52
N LEU A 64 -11.82 0.01 -1.35
CA LEU A 64 -11.77 0.67 -2.66
C LEU A 64 -11.44 2.17 -2.56
N SER A 65 -11.96 2.87 -1.56
CA SER A 65 -11.63 4.27 -1.31
C SER A 65 -10.14 4.45 -0.99
N ASP A 66 -9.58 3.61 -0.12
CA ASP A 66 -8.14 3.65 0.16
C ASP A 66 -7.30 3.27 -1.08
N LEU A 67 -7.68 2.24 -1.83
CA LEU A 67 -7.02 1.88 -3.09
C LEU A 67 -7.01 3.02 -4.10
N HIS A 68 -8.10 3.80 -4.20
CA HIS A 68 -8.11 5.00 -5.03
C HIS A 68 -7.18 6.10 -4.48
N MET A 69 -7.19 6.31 -3.15
CA MET A 69 -6.30 7.26 -2.46
C MET A 69 -4.82 6.90 -2.69
N ILE A 70 -4.46 5.62 -2.61
CA ILE A 70 -3.10 5.15 -2.90
C ILE A 70 -2.81 5.30 -4.38
N THR A 71 -3.62 4.72 -5.26
CA THR A 71 -3.29 4.69 -6.69
C THR A 71 -3.20 6.08 -7.32
N PHE A 72 -4.11 6.99 -6.98
CA PHE A 72 -4.24 8.29 -7.65
C PHE A 72 -3.78 9.48 -6.80
N ASN A 73 -3.32 9.23 -5.57
CA ASN A 73 -2.96 10.27 -4.59
C ASN A 73 -4.07 11.31 -4.36
N ILE A 74 -5.32 10.87 -4.31
CA ILE A 74 -6.48 11.72 -4.01
C ILE A 74 -6.86 11.64 -2.54
N THR A 75 -7.74 12.53 -2.08
CA THR A 75 -8.34 12.44 -0.74
C THR A 75 -9.19 11.17 -0.61
N PRO A 76 -9.10 10.41 0.50
CA PRO A 76 -9.98 9.27 0.73
C PRO A 76 -11.44 9.74 0.88
N GLY A 77 -12.38 8.94 0.37
CA GLY A 77 -13.82 9.24 0.45
C GLY A 77 -14.44 9.02 1.83
N PHE A 78 -13.75 8.30 2.71
CA PHE A 78 -14.23 7.91 4.03
C PHE A 78 -13.22 8.24 5.12
N VAL A 79 -13.72 8.43 6.35
CA VAL A 79 -12.94 8.74 7.55
C VAL A 79 -13.19 7.68 8.62
N ILE A 80 -12.16 7.38 9.39
CA ILE A 80 -12.14 6.30 10.38
C ILE A 80 -13.23 6.51 11.45
N ASP A 81 -13.25 7.67 12.10
CA ASP A 81 -14.06 7.93 13.30
C ASP A 81 -15.57 7.85 13.10
N ARG A 82 -16.04 7.99 11.86
CA ARG A 82 -17.47 7.93 11.52
C ARG A 82 -17.80 6.71 10.70
N ASP A 83 -17.00 6.45 9.66
CA ASP A 83 -17.38 5.49 8.64
C ASP A 83 -17.05 4.04 9.11
N LEU A 84 -16.03 3.83 9.95
CA LEU A 84 -15.69 2.51 10.51
C LEU A 84 -16.39 2.18 11.84
N MET A 85 -17.41 2.94 12.22
CA MET A 85 -18.34 2.62 13.32
C MET A 85 -19.32 1.52 12.92
N ILE A 86 -18.78 0.43 12.36
CA ILE A 86 -19.48 -0.78 11.94
C ILE A 86 -18.84 -1.96 12.64
N GLU A 87 -19.66 -2.94 13.04
CA GLU A 87 -19.16 -4.17 13.64
C GLU A 87 -18.20 -4.88 12.68
N ALA A 88 -17.18 -5.55 13.22
CA ALA A 88 -16.31 -6.38 12.42
C ALA A 88 -17.14 -7.48 11.70
N PRO A 89 -16.78 -7.83 10.46
CA PRO A 89 -17.33 -9.00 9.78
C PRO A 89 -17.08 -10.27 10.61
N ASP A 90 -18.06 -11.17 10.59
CA ASP A 90 -17.95 -12.48 11.23
C ASP A 90 -16.88 -13.35 10.54
N SER A 91 -16.59 -14.51 11.12
CA SER A 91 -15.55 -15.41 10.59
C SER A 91 -15.85 -15.89 9.17
N ASN A 92 -14.83 -16.33 8.44
CA ASN A 92 -15.03 -16.82 7.07
C ASN A 92 -15.78 -18.15 7.06
N GLU A 93 -15.66 -18.96 8.11
CA GLU A 93 -16.39 -20.21 8.30
C GLU A 93 -17.89 -19.95 8.44
N LEU A 94 -18.28 -18.97 9.27
CA LEU A 94 -19.67 -18.55 9.40
C LEU A 94 -20.22 -18.04 8.07
N TRP A 95 -19.44 -17.24 7.34
CA TRP A 95 -19.85 -16.71 6.03
C TRP A 95 -19.93 -17.78 4.94
N ALA A 96 -19.13 -18.84 5.03
CA ALA A 96 -19.12 -19.93 4.06
C ALA A 96 -20.28 -20.93 4.24
N ALA A 97 -21.00 -20.88 5.36
CA ALA A 97 -22.15 -21.75 5.62
C ALA A 97 -23.23 -21.60 4.54
N LYS A 98 -23.65 -22.71 3.94
CA LYS A 98 -24.58 -22.73 2.80
C LYS A 98 -26.03 -22.96 3.19
N THR A 99 -26.26 -23.40 4.43
CA THR A 99 -27.61 -23.62 4.97
C THR A 99 -27.73 -23.07 6.39
N SER A 100 -28.98 -22.92 6.86
CA SER A 100 -29.28 -22.52 8.25
C SER A 100 -28.68 -23.47 9.26
N GLU A 101 -28.71 -24.78 8.99
CA GLU A 101 -28.24 -25.82 9.91
C GLU A 101 -26.71 -25.77 10.07
N GLU A 102 -25.98 -25.61 8.96
CA GLU A 102 -24.53 -25.42 8.98
C GLU A 102 -24.15 -24.15 9.75
N TRP A 103 -24.87 -23.05 9.50
CA TRP A 103 -24.63 -21.78 10.19
C TRP A 103 -24.84 -21.88 11.71
N GLU A 104 -25.94 -22.50 12.15
CA GLU A 104 -26.21 -22.73 13.57
C GLU A 104 -25.15 -23.63 14.23
N GLU A 105 -24.62 -24.62 13.51
CA GLU A 105 -23.56 -25.49 14.00
C GLU A 105 -22.23 -24.74 14.21
N VAL A 106 -21.83 -23.93 13.23
CA VAL A 106 -20.64 -23.09 13.34
C VAL A 106 -20.79 -22.04 14.45
N GLN A 107 -21.98 -21.44 14.56
CA GLN A 107 -22.26 -20.47 15.63
C GLN A 107 -22.22 -21.10 17.03
N ARG A 108 -22.73 -22.33 17.18
CA ARG A 108 -22.66 -23.08 18.46
C ARG A 108 -21.22 -23.42 18.85
N SER A 109 -20.36 -23.68 17.89
CA SER A 109 -18.93 -23.98 18.13
C SER A 109 -18.11 -22.71 18.42
N HIS A 110 -18.58 -21.53 18.01
CA HIS A 110 -17.92 -20.24 18.23
C HIS A 110 -18.90 -19.19 18.79
N PRO A 111 -19.32 -19.30 20.07
CA PRO A 111 -20.36 -18.43 20.64
C PRO A 111 -19.97 -16.95 20.77
N ASN A 112 -18.68 -16.62 20.60
CA ASN A 112 -18.12 -15.28 20.75
C ASN A 112 -17.85 -14.64 19.38
N SER A 113 -18.89 -14.33 18.62
CA SER A 113 -18.75 -13.43 17.46
C SER A 113 -18.23 -12.05 17.92
N PRO A 114 -17.29 -11.45 17.17
CA PRO A 114 -16.78 -10.12 17.51
C PRO A 114 -17.93 -9.10 17.53
N GLN A 115 -18.07 -8.43 18.66
CA GLN A 115 -18.96 -7.26 18.80
C GLN A 115 -18.21 -5.95 18.67
N ASP A 116 -16.88 -6.03 18.58
CA ASP A 116 -16.03 -4.87 18.40
C ASP A 116 -16.28 -4.24 17.02
N THR A 117 -16.26 -2.92 17.00
CA THR A 117 -16.26 -2.16 15.75
C THR A 117 -14.90 -2.22 15.10
N ILE A 118 -14.84 -2.05 13.78
CA ILE A 118 -13.56 -1.97 13.06
C ILE A 118 -12.72 -0.79 13.60
N GLN A 119 -13.37 0.32 13.97
CA GLN A 119 -12.73 1.46 14.61
C GLN A 119 -12.08 1.09 15.96
N SER A 120 -12.77 0.37 16.85
CA SER A 120 -12.19 -0.06 18.13
C SER A 120 -11.05 -1.06 17.96
N ILE A 121 -11.14 -1.95 16.96
CA ILE A 121 -10.04 -2.87 16.59
C ILE A 121 -8.82 -2.07 16.14
N LEU A 122 -9.02 -1.09 15.26
CA LEU A 122 -7.96 -0.21 14.79
C LEU A 122 -7.32 0.56 15.95
N GLU A 123 -8.12 1.14 16.85
CA GLU A 123 -7.61 1.81 18.05
C GLU A 123 -6.74 0.88 18.90
N CYS A 124 -7.17 -0.37 19.08
CA CYS A 124 -6.38 -1.39 19.76
C CYS A 124 -5.05 -1.62 19.05
N MET A 125 -5.04 -1.85 17.73
CA MET A 125 -3.81 -2.08 16.96
C MET A 125 -2.85 -0.88 16.96
N ILE A 126 -3.38 0.35 16.90
CA ILE A 126 -2.57 1.57 16.94
C ILE A 126 -1.98 1.78 18.34
N ARG A 127 -2.78 1.60 19.41
CA ARG A 127 -2.39 1.87 20.80
C ARG A 127 -1.67 0.74 21.49
N ALA A 128 -1.76 -0.50 20.99
CA ALA A 128 -1.33 -1.70 21.69
C ALA A 128 0.07 -1.53 22.32
N PRO A 129 0.18 -1.56 23.66
CA PRO A 129 1.48 -1.74 24.29
C PRO A 129 2.02 -3.14 23.94
N PRO A 130 3.34 -3.38 24.00
CA PRO A 130 3.88 -4.74 23.85
C PRO A 130 3.14 -5.66 24.81
N SER A 131 2.43 -6.65 24.27
CA SER A 131 1.66 -7.61 25.06
C SER A 131 2.60 -8.29 26.06
N PRO A 132 2.20 -8.51 27.32
CA PRO A 132 2.97 -9.35 28.22
C PRO A 132 3.10 -10.75 27.59
N PRO A 133 4.21 -11.47 27.85
CA PRO A 133 4.57 -12.71 27.13
C PRO A 133 3.56 -13.86 27.23
N ASN A 134 2.50 -13.72 28.04
CA ASN A 134 1.47 -14.74 28.27
C ASN A 134 0.05 -14.32 27.82
N SER A 135 -0.10 -13.19 27.11
CA SER A 135 -1.40 -12.84 26.51
C SER A 135 -1.57 -13.58 25.18
N GLU A 136 -2.72 -14.24 24.99
CA GLU A 136 -3.09 -14.71 23.65
C GLU A 136 -3.10 -13.52 22.67
N PRO A 137 -2.55 -13.66 21.46
CA PRO A 137 -2.59 -12.60 20.46
C PRO A 137 -4.04 -12.20 20.19
N TYR A 138 -4.30 -10.89 20.07
CA TYR A 138 -5.61 -10.40 19.63
C TYR A 138 -5.86 -10.91 18.21
N CYS A 139 -6.65 -12.00 18.08
CA CYS A 139 -6.85 -12.69 16.82
C CYS A 139 -8.01 -12.03 16.06
N ILE A 140 -7.70 -11.45 14.90
CA ILE A 140 -8.68 -10.92 13.96
C ILE A 140 -8.66 -11.76 12.69
N SER A 141 -9.86 -11.95 12.10
CA SER A 141 -9.97 -12.64 10.82
C SER A 141 -9.16 -11.95 9.73
N GLY A 142 -8.69 -12.69 8.73
CA GLY A 142 -7.97 -12.12 7.58
C GLY A 142 -8.74 -11.00 6.87
N PHE A 143 -10.08 -11.08 6.81
CA PHE A 143 -10.90 -10.04 6.20
C PHE A 143 -10.92 -8.75 7.05
N THR A 144 -11.06 -8.87 8.37
CA THR A 144 -10.97 -7.71 9.26
C THR A 144 -9.56 -7.12 9.22
N ALA A 145 -8.53 -7.96 9.18
CA ALA A 145 -7.14 -7.51 9.08
C ALA A 145 -6.91 -6.64 7.83
N ILE A 146 -7.37 -7.06 6.66
CA ILE A 146 -7.18 -6.27 5.43
C ILE A 146 -7.92 -4.92 5.51
N VAL A 147 -9.14 -4.88 6.06
CA VAL A 147 -9.87 -3.62 6.24
C VAL A 147 -9.13 -2.68 7.19
N VAL A 148 -8.61 -3.20 8.30
CA VAL A 148 -7.83 -2.42 9.27
C VAL A 148 -6.54 -1.90 8.65
N MET A 149 -5.86 -2.68 7.80
CA MET A 149 -4.69 -2.20 7.07
C MET A 149 -4.99 -1.02 6.15
N HIS A 150 -6.10 -1.08 5.42
CA HIS A 150 -6.55 0.06 4.60
C HIS A 150 -6.93 1.27 5.47
N ALA A 151 -7.49 1.04 6.66
CA ALA A 151 -7.78 2.11 7.61
C ALA A 151 -6.49 2.76 8.14
N ILE A 152 -5.44 1.98 8.39
CA ILE A 152 -4.12 2.49 8.77
C ILE A 152 -3.54 3.37 7.66
N ASN A 153 -3.67 2.99 6.39
CA ASN A 153 -3.21 3.85 5.29
C ASN A 153 -3.95 5.19 5.23
N ILE A 154 -5.26 5.21 5.43
CA ILE A 154 -6.04 6.44 5.55
C ILE A 154 -5.60 7.27 6.77
N TYR A 155 -5.35 6.62 7.91
CA TYR A 155 -4.80 7.29 9.11
C TYR A 155 -3.45 7.95 8.83
N LEU A 156 -2.52 7.23 8.18
CA LEU A 156 -1.21 7.75 7.80
C LEU A 156 -1.31 8.91 6.81
N TRP A 157 -2.26 8.85 5.88
CA TRP A 157 -2.56 9.96 4.99
C TRP A 157 -2.97 11.20 5.80
N HIS A 158 -3.93 11.07 6.74
CA HIS A 158 -4.34 12.18 7.59
C HIS A 158 -3.20 12.75 8.44
N LEU A 159 -2.34 11.90 9.02
CA LEU A 159 -1.14 12.36 9.74
C LEU A 159 -0.23 13.20 8.85
N ASN A 160 0.02 12.77 7.61
CA ASN A 160 0.87 13.51 6.68
C ASN A 160 0.22 14.86 6.29
N GLN A 161 -1.09 14.88 6.06
CA GLN A 161 -1.83 16.12 5.76
C GLN A 161 -1.80 17.10 6.94
N LEU A 162 -1.94 16.60 8.18
CA LEU A 162 -1.82 17.40 9.38
C LEU A 162 -0.41 17.99 9.52
N ALA A 163 0.63 17.15 9.35
CA ALA A 163 2.03 17.57 9.41
C ALA A 163 2.32 18.70 8.40
N GLN A 164 1.80 18.60 7.18
CA GLN A 164 1.93 19.66 6.16
C GLN A 164 1.17 20.93 6.51
N THR A 165 -0.07 20.81 6.97
CA THR A 165 -0.92 21.96 7.30
C THR A 165 -0.26 22.78 8.40
N VAL A 166 0.23 22.13 9.45
CA VAL A 166 0.94 22.82 10.53
C VAL A 166 2.26 23.43 10.06
N SER A 167 3.01 22.74 9.20
CA SER A 167 4.26 23.26 8.63
C SER A 167 4.05 24.47 7.73
N ARG A 168 2.99 24.50 6.91
CA ARG A 168 2.73 25.58 5.93
C ARG A 168 2.12 26.83 6.54
N PHE A 169 1.15 26.66 7.44
CA PHE A 169 0.40 27.79 7.99
C PHE A 169 1.03 28.38 9.25
N SER A 170 2.23 27.91 9.61
CA SER A 170 3.01 28.39 10.75
C SER A 170 2.16 28.85 11.91
N LEU A 171 1.38 27.92 12.50
CA LEU A 171 0.42 28.25 13.56
C LEU A 171 1.07 28.91 14.79
N GLY A 172 2.37 29.21 14.82
CA GLY A 172 3.06 29.97 15.86
C GLY A 172 3.13 29.28 17.22
N ILE A 173 2.51 28.10 17.35
CA ILE A 173 2.34 27.39 18.63
C ILE A 173 3.49 26.40 18.87
N TRP A 174 4.26 25.97 17.85
CA TRP A 174 5.28 24.93 18.00
C TRP A 174 6.55 25.22 17.18
N PRO A 175 7.76 24.97 17.72
CA PRO A 175 8.97 24.90 16.91
C PRO A 175 8.76 23.86 15.81
N HIS A 176 8.79 24.31 14.55
CA HIS A 176 8.29 23.60 13.37
C HIS A 176 8.86 22.18 13.13
N GLU A 177 9.97 21.86 13.77
CA GLU A 177 10.68 20.60 13.63
C GLU A 177 10.18 19.51 14.61
N ASN A 178 9.56 19.90 15.73
CA ASN A 178 9.14 18.94 16.77
C ASN A 178 7.88 18.17 16.40
N LEU A 179 6.87 18.82 15.81
CA LEU A 179 5.59 18.15 15.54
C LEU A 179 5.68 17.19 14.34
N ARG A 180 6.25 17.63 13.21
CA ARG A 180 6.37 16.77 12.01
C ARG A 180 7.14 15.50 12.33
N THR A 181 8.29 15.63 12.99
CA THR A 181 9.13 14.50 13.41
C THR A 181 8.38 13.59 14.39
N THR A 182 7.61 14.16 15.32
CA THR A 182 6.77 13.38 16.25
C THR A 182 5.70 12.59 15.52
N LEU A 183 5.00 13.20 14.55
CA LEU A 183 3.98 12.52 13.75
C LEU A 183 4.60 11.42 12.86
N LEU A 184 5.77 11.65 12.27
CA LEU A 184 6.49 10.64 11.48
C LEU A 184 6.95 9.46 12.36
N ARG A 185 7.45 9.73 13.57
CA ARG A 185 7.81 8.68 14.52
C ARG A 185 6.57 7.87 14.97
N ALA A 186 5.45 8.55 15.21
CA ALA A 186 4.18 7.88 15.52
C ALA A 186 3.70 7.01 14.35
N ALA A 187 3.85 7.49 13.11
CA ALA A 187 3.55 6.73 11.89
C ALA A 187 4.40 5.46 11.77
N ILE A 188 5.74 5.57 11.89
CA ILE A 188 6.64 4.40 11.88
C ILE A 188 6.27 3.42 12.99
N SER A 189 6.10 3.92 14.21
CA SER A 189 5.79 3.08 15.37
C SER A 189 4.45 2.34 15.20
N THR A 190 3.47 2.98 14.55
CA THR A 190 2.19 2.35 14.21
C THR A 190 2.38 1.25 13.15
N LEU A 191 3.15 1.51 12.10
CA LEU A 191 3.46 0.53 11.05
C LEU A 191 4.20 -0.69 11.61
N GLU A 192 5.23 -0.48 12.44
CA GLU A 192 6.01 -1.57 13.05
C GLU A 192 5.18 -2.42 14.02
N ARG A 193 4.35 -1.79 14.86
CA ARG A 193 3.42 -2.53 15.73
C ARG A 193 2.43 -3.37 14.93
N THR A 194 1.89 -2.79 13.86
CA THR A 194 0.93 -3.46 12.99
C THR A 194 1.57 -4.63 12.25
N GLU A 195 2.79 -4.46 11.75
CA GLU A 195 3.58 -5.54 11.14
C GLU A 195 3.78 -6.70 12.12
N ALA A 196 4.22 -6.39 13.34
CA ALA A 196 4.40 -7.39 14.40
C ALA A 196 3.09 -8.11 14.74
N ALA A 197 1.97 -7.37 14.83
CA ALA A 197 0.65 -7.95 15.09
C ALA A 197 0.17 -8.85 13.95
N LEU A 198 0.46 -8.51 12.69
CA LEU A 198 0.12 -9.36 11.54
C LEU A 198 0.93 -10.66 11.50
N GLN A 199 2.19 -10.62 11.95
CA GLN A 199 3.11 -11.76 11.98
C GLN A 199 2.93 -12.64 13.23
N ALA A 200 2.38 -12.09 14.31
CA ALA A 200 2.16 -12.81 15.57
C ALA A 200 1.27 -14.04 15.34
N GLY A 201 1.79 -15.23 15.68
CA GLY A 201 1.06 -16.49 15.58
C GLY A 201 0.95 -17.08 14.16
N ARG A 202 1.66 -16.54 13.17
CA ARG A 202 1.62 -17.02 11.77
C ARG A 202 3.00 -17.49 11.29
N SER A 203 3.05 -18.52 10.45
CA SER A 203 4.29 -18.99 9.82
C SER A 203 4.78 -17.98 8.78
N SER A 204 6.09 -17.73 8.72
CA SER A 204 6.74 -16.81 7.77
C SER A 204 6.90 -17.39 6.35
N ASP A 205 6.40 -18.60 6.11
CA ASP A 205 6.54 -19.27 4.81
C ASP A 205 5.58 -18.70 3.76
N TYR A 206 6.12 -17.82 2.91
CA TYR A 206 5.47 -17.27 1.71
C TYR A 206 4.96 -18.33 0.72
N LYS A 207 5.41 -19.58 0.85
CA LYS A 207 5.03 -20.70 -0.03
C LYS A 207 3.64 -21.27 0.26
N ILE A 208 3.01 -20.92 1.39
CA ILE A 208 1.75 -21.52 1.87
C ILE A 208 0.52 -20.66 1.49
N ALA A 209 0.71 -19.50 0.85
CA ALA A 209 -0.39 -18.56 0.59
C ALA A 209 -1.46 -19.04 -0.41
N TRP A 210 -1.24 -20.13 -1.15
CA TRP A 210 -2.04 -20.48 -2.33
C TRP A 210 -3.36 -21.21 -2.02
N ASP A 211 -3.41 -21.99 -0.93
CA ASP A 211 -4.56 -22.87 -0.65
C ASP A 211 -5.44 -22.36 0.51
N ASP A 212 -5.02 -21.31 1.21
CA ASP A 212 -5.74 -20.75 2.35
C ASP A 212 -6.14 -19.28 2.13
N PRO A 213 -7.45 -18.97 2.03
CA PRO A 213 -7.96 -17.61 1.91
C PRO A 213 -7.48 -16.67 3.02
N GLU A 214 -7.27 -17.16 4.24
CA GLU A 214 -6.78 -16.33 5.34
C GLU A 214 -5.33 -15.91 5.13
N HIS A 215 -4.46 -16.84 4.72
CA HIS A 215 -3.08 -16.53 4.37
C HIS A 215 -2.98 -15.57 3.19
N THR A 216 -3.85 -15.68 2.17
CA THR A 216 -3.91 -14.73 1.05
C THR A 216 -4.25 -13.30 1.53
N LEU A 217 -5.23 -13.16 2.42
CA LEU A 217 -5.61 -11.84 2.93
C LEU A 217 -4.49 -11.20 3.76
N VAL A 218 -3.78 -11.99 4.57
CA VAL A 218 -2.61 -11.53 5.33
C VAL A 218 -1.45 -11.18 4.41
N PHE A 219 -1.25 -11.94 3.32
CA PHE A 219 -0.29 -11.59 2.28
C PHE A 219 -0.60 -10.21 1.68
N ASN A 220 -1.87 -9.94 1.36
CA ASN A 220 -2.32 -8.63 0.88
C ASN A 220 -2.11 -7.52 1.93
N CYS A 221 -2.34 -7.80 3.22
CA CYS A 221 -2.05 -6.86 4.32
C CYS A 221 -0.60 -6.36 4.28
N SER A 222 0.36 -7.22 3.96
CA SER A 222 1.77 -6.84 3.83
C SER A 222 2.02 -5.83 2.70
N ALA A 223 1.26 -5.91 1.61
CA ALA A 223 1.33 -4.95 0.52
C ALA A 223 0.79 -3.58 0.93
N VAL A 224 -0.38 -3.59 1.58
CA VAL A 224 -1.01 -2.37 2.11
C VAL A 224 -0.10 -1.69 3.14
N LEU A 225 0.56 -2.46 4.00
CA LEU A 225 1.54 -1.97 4.97
C LEU A 225 2.74 -1.26 4.31
N ARG A 226 3.31 -1.85 3.25
CA ARG A 226 4.40 -1.24 2.46
C ARG A 226 3.97 0.06 1.77
N ALA A 227 2.73 0.13 1.28
CA ALA A 227 2.19 1.39 0.75
C ALA A 227 2.11 2.50 1.84
N GLY A 228 1.88 2.12 3.09
CA GLY A 228 1.91 3.03 4.24
C GLY A 228 3.27 3.68 4.49
N TYR A 229 4.37 2.91 4.42
CA TYR A 229 5.73 3.45 4.53
C TYR A 229 6.04 4.49 3.45
N SER A 230 5.48 4.33 2.25
CA SER A 230 5.66 5.30 1.16
C SER A 230 5.06 6.68 1.46
N ARG A 231 4.16 6.78 2.46
CA ARG A 231 3.56 8.04 2.91
C ARG A 231 4.46 8.85 3.84
N LEU A 232 5.59 8.30 4.28
CA LEU A 232 6.58 9.03 5.08
C LEU A 232 7.32 10.09 4.25
N LEU A 233 7.30 9.98 2.92
CA LEU A 233 7.89 10.99 2.03
C LEU A 233 7.12 12.31 2.10
N PRO A 234 7.81 13.47 2.05
CA PRO A 234 7.15 14.75 1.88
C PRO A 234 6.34 14.78 0.57
N PRO A 235 5.14 15.38 0.53
CA PRO A 235 4.35 15.36 -0.71
C PRO A 235 4.91 16.14 -1.88
N SER A 236 5.86 17.05 -1.64
CA SER A 236 6.68 17.66 -2.71
C SER A 236 7.44 16.62 -3.54
N HIS A 237 7.68 15.43 -2.98
CA HIS A 237 8.39 14.33 -3.59
C HIS A 237 7.44 13.23 -4.08
N SER A 238 6.12 13.47 -4.05
CA SER A 238 5.14 12.52 -4.60
C SER A 238 5.08 12.66 -6.12
N PHE A 239 5.08 11.52 -6.83
CA PHE A 239 4.84 11.51 -8.27
C PHE A 239 3.41 11.97 -8.57
N ASN A 240 3.21 12.70 -9.68
CA ASN A 240 1.86 13.07 -10.12
C ASN A 240 1.10 11.84 -10.64
N ARG A 241 0.41 11.14 -9.73
CA ARG A 241 -0.27 9.87 -10.01
C ARG A 241 -1.51 10.02 -10.90
N LEU A 242 -2.05 11.22 -11.07
CA LEU A 242 -3.18 11.46 -12.00
C LEU A 242 -2.80 11.24 -13.47
N THR A 243 -1.49 11.20 -13.79
CA THR A 243 -1.00 10.80 -15.12
C THR A 243 -1.37 9.36 -15.51
N LEU A 244 -1.76 8.52 -14.55
CA LEU A 244 -2.36 7.20 -14.81
C LEU A 244 -3.71 7.29 -15.55
N LEU A 245 -4.43 8.41 -15.40
CA LEU A 245 -5.77 8.63 -15.98
C LEU A 245 -5.75 9.44 -17.27
N VAL A 246 -4.60 10.00 -17.66
CA VAL A 246 -4.48 10.95 -18.77
C VAL A 246 -3.52 10.44 -19.83
N ASN A 247 -3.94 10.54 -21.10
CA ASN A 247 -3.13 10.19 -22.26
C ASN A 247 -2.44 11.41 -22.88
N ASP A 248 -1.61 12.08 -22.10
CA ASP A 248 -0.81 13.21 -22.56
C ASP A 248 0.67 12.88 -22.33
N SER A 249 1.36 12.55 -23.42
CA SER A 249 2.79 12.20 -23.41
C SER A 249 3.65 13.36 -22.91
N GLU A 250 3.28 14.60 -23.24
CA GLU A 250 4.02 15.78 -22.82
C GLU A 250 3.81 16.06 -21.33
N ALA A 251 2.57 15.94 -20.83
CA ALA A 251 2.31 16.02 -19.39
C ALA A 251 3.03 14.92 -18.61
N LEU A 252 3.06 13.70 -19.15
CA LEU A 252 3.78 12.59 -18.53
C LEU A 252 5.30 12.85 -18.50
N SER A 253 5.89 13.30 -19.61
CA SER A 253 7.31 13.65 -19.67
C SER A 253 7.66 14.76 -18.67
N ARG A 254 6.81 15.79 -18.56
CA ARG A 254 6.97 16.85 -17.54
C ARG A 254 6.88 16.28 -16.12
N ALA A 255 5.91 15.42 -15.82
CA ALA A 255 5.76 14.82 -14.51
C ALA A 255 6.98 13.97 -14.11
N VAL A 256 7.52 13.19 -15.04
CA VAL A 256 8.75 12.39 -14.85
C VAL A 256 9.94 13.31 -14.57
N LYS A 257 10.18 14.33 -15.41
CA LYS A 257 11.28 15.29 -15.21
C LYS A 257 11.17 16.02 -13.89
N THR A 258 9.99 16.55 -13.55
CA THR A 258 9.74 17.20 -12.26
C THR A 258 10.04 16.25 -11.11
N TYR A 259 9.55 15.01 -11.18
CA TYR A 259 9.79 14.02 -10.13
C TYR A 259 11.28 13.73 -9.93
N VAL A 260 12.04 13.49 -11.01
CA VAL A 260 13.48 13.21 -10.92
C VAL A 260 14.26 14.43 -10.40
N ASN A 261 13.93 15.63 -10.88
CA ASN A 261 14.69 16.85 -10.57
C ASN A 261 14.50 17.39 -9.13
N VAL A 262 13.39 17.08 -8.45
CA VAL A 262 13.17 17.56 -7.07
C VAL A 262 14.12 16.84 -6.11
N PRO A 263 15.10 17.50 -5.47
CA PRO A 263 16.06 16.82 -4.60
C PRO A 263 15.39 16.15 -3.40
N LEU A 264 15.74 14.91 -3.10
CA LEU A 264 15.29 14.21 -1.90
C LEU A 264 16.34 14.37 -0.81
N GLU A 265 15.96 14.97 0.32
CA GLU A 265 16.79 15.03 1.51
C GLU A 265 16.73 13.68 2.24
N ARG A 266 17.90 13.05 2.41
CA ARG A 266 18.01 11.74 3.06
C ARG A 266 17.98 11.92 4.58
N ASN A 267 17.25 11.03 5.26
CA ASN A 267 17.12 10.98 6.71
C ASN A 267 16.63 9.59 7.16
N GLU A 268 16.63 9.33 8.47
CA GLU A 268 16.24 8.04 9.05
C GLU A 268 14.85 7.56 8.59
N PHE A 269 13.87 8.46 8.44
CA PHE A 269 12.50 8.11 8.05
C PHE A 269 12.42 7.66 6.60
N VAL A 270 13.13 8.36 5.72
CA VAL A 270 13.19 8.04 4.28
C VAL A 270 13.98 6.75 4.05
N THR A 271 15.10 6.57 4.75
CA THR A 271 15.91 5.34 4.66
C THR A 271 15.14 4.12 5.19
N LYS A 272 14.38 4.27 6.27
CA LYS A 272 13.47 3.21 6.76
C LYS A 272 12.40 2.86 5.73
N ALA A 273 11.80 3.86 5.08
CA ALA A 273 10.82 3.62 4.02
C ALA A 273 11.45 2.91 2.80
N ALA A 274 12.69 3.27 2.44
CA ALA A 274 13.45 2.63 1.37
C ALA A 274 13.77 1.17 1.70
N SER A 275 14.17 0.88 2.94
CA SER A 275 14.37 -0.50 3.42
C SER A 275 13.11 -1.36 3.28
N LYS A 276 11.94 -0.83 3.66
CA LYS A 276 10.65 -1.54 3.48
C LYS A 276 10.22 -1.70 2.03
N ALA A 277 10.51 -0.73 1.17
CA ALA A 277 10.31 -0.86 -0.27
C ALA A 277 11.24 -1.93 -0.87
N TYR A 278 12.48 -2.01 -0.40
CA TYR A 278 13.44 -3.04 -0.80
C TYR A 278 12.99 -4.45 -0.39
N GLU A 279 12.47 -4.66 0.83
CA GLU A 279 11.90 -5.94 1.25
C GLU A 279 10.81 -6.42 0.27
N GLY A 280 9.93 -5.51 -0.16
CA GLY A 280 8.89 -5.80 -1.15
C GLY A 280 9.42 -6.12 -2.55
N PHE A 281 10.58 -5.57 -2.93
CA PHE A 281 11.26 -5.86 -4.19
C PHE A 281 12.03 -7.19 -4.15
N ARG A 282 12.64 -7.50 -3.01
CA ARG A 282 13.44 -8.71 -2.80
C ARG A 282 12.62 -9.98 -2.99
N GLY A 283 11.41 -10.04 -2.44
CA GLY A 283 10.55 -11.23 -2.56
C GLY A 283 10.36 -11.70 -4.02
N PRO A 284 9.87 -10.85 -4.93
CA PRO A 284 9.71 -11.18 -6.34
C PRO A 284 11.01 -11.58 -7.06
N VAL A 285 12.12 -10.89 -6.76
CA VAL A 285 13.42 -11.22 -7.38
C VAL A 285 13.93 -12.57 -6.90
N THR A 286 13.87 -12.86 -5.60
CA THR A 286 14.30 -14.14 -5.03
C THR A 286 13.46 -15.33 -5.51
N ILE A 287 12.16 -15.12 -5.78
CA ILE A 287 11.31 -16.16 -6.40
C ILE A 287 11.69 -16.39 -7.88
N GLY A 288 12.31 -15.39 -8.51
CA GLY A 288 12.57 -15.30 -9.94
C GLY A 288 11.65 -14.26 -10.57
N ALA A 289 12.21 -13.08 -10.87
CA ALA A 289 11.42 -11.94 -11.38
C ALA A 289 10.64 -12.30 -12.65
N THR A 290 11.25 -13.09 -13.54
CA THR A 290 10.62 -13.60 -14.77
C THR A 290 9.47 -14.57 -14.48
N LEU A 291 9.61 -15.45 -13.48
CA LEU A 291 8.53 -16.34 -13.08
C LEU A 291 7.36 -15.53 -12.53
N VAL A 292 7.63 -14.61 -11.59
CA VAL A 292 6.61 -13.77 -10.98
C VAL A 292 5.90 -12.90 -12.01
N SER A 293 6.62 -12.31 -12.98
CA SER A 293 5.99 -11.49 -14.03
C SER A 293 4.99 -12.28 -14.89
N LYS A 294 5.15 -13.60 -14.97
CA LYS A 294 4.25 -14.51 -15.70
C LYS A 294 3.13 -15.09 -14.82
N THR A 295 3.34 -15.21 -13.51
CA THR A 295 2.41 -15.90 -12.60
C THR A 295 1.71 -14.97 -11.61
N ALA A 296 2.09 -13.69 -11.49
CA ALA A 296 1.51 -12.74 -10.54
C ALA A 296 -0.01 -12.60 -10.71
N ALA A 297 -0.52 -12.77 -11.92
CA ALA A 297 -1.95 -12.80 -12.21
C ALA A 297 -2.75 -13.85 -11.41
N PHE A 298 -2.11 -14.93 -10.92
CA PHE A 298 -2.77 -15.99 -10.18
C PHE A 298 -2.84 -15.76 -8.66
N SER A 299 -2.02 -14.87 -8.10
CA SER A 299 -1.97 -14.65 -6.64
C SER A 299 -1.95 -13.22 -6.17
N TRP A 300 -1.64 -12.25 -7.03
CA TRP A 300 -1.46 -10.88 -6.60
C TRP A 300 -2.74 -10.08 -6.79
N SER A 301 -3.24 -9.57 -5.67
CA SER A 301 -4.33 -8.62 -5.66
C SER A 301 -3.88 -7.24 -6.17
N ILE A 302 -4.83 -6.32 -6.33
CA ILE A 302 -4.54 -4.94 -6.76
C ILE A 302 -3.65 -4.21 -5.74
N GLU A 303 -3.78 -4.54 -4.44
CA GLU A 303 -2.94 -4.04 -3.35
C GLU A 303 -1.45 -4.29 -3.65
N HIS A 304 -1.10 -5.48 -4.13
CA HIS A 304 0.29 -5.80 -4.48
C HIS A 304 0.81 -5.02 -5.69
N ALA A 305 -0.01 -4.87 -6.73
CA ALA A 305 0.36 -4.08 -7.90
C ALA A 305 0.61 -2.61 -7.55
N VAL A 306 -0.30 -2.02 -6.78
CA VAL A 306 -0.22 -0.62 -6.36
C VAL A 306 0.92 -0.39 -5.37
N ALA A 307 1.06 -1.25 -4.36
CA ALA A 307 2.16 -1.15 -3.39
C ALA A 307 3.53 -1.39 -4.03
N GLY A 308 3.61 -2.29 -5.01
CA GLY A 308 4.83 -2.52 -5.78
C GLY A 308 5.23 -1.28 -6.58
N TRP A 309 4.28 -0.63 -7.26
CA TRP A 309 4.55 0.62 -7.97
C TRP A 309 4.94 1.76 -7.03
N ASP A 310 4.26 1.91 -5.89
CA ASP A 310 4.63 2.88 -4.85
C ASP A 310 6.05 2.66 -4.32
N SER A 311 6.39 1.39 -4.04
CA SER A 311 7.73 0.99 -3.62
C SER A 311 8.77 1.29 -4.70
N ALA A 312 8.46 1.04 -5.97
CA ALA A 312 9.34 1.34 -7.09
C ALA A 312 9.64 2.83 -7.21
N LEU A 313 8.61 3.69 -7.14
CA LEU A 313 8.78 5.15 -7.13
C LEU A 313 9.69 5.58 -5.99
N LEU A 314 9.38 5.17 -4.76
CA LEU A 314 10.14 5.53 -3.58
C LEU A 314 11.60 5.08 -3.65
N LEU A 315 11.82 3.82 -3.97
CA LEU A 315 13.15 3.21 -3.92
C LEU A 315 14.05 3.76 -5.04
N THR A 316 13.52 3.93 -6.25
CA THR A 316 14.28 4.55 -7.35
C THR A 316 14.65 6.00 -7.05
N LYS A 317 13.75 6.75 -6.41
CA LYS A 317 14.04 8.12 -5.97
C LYS A 317 15.10 8.18 -4.87
N TRP A 318 15.02 7.28 -3.89
CA TRP A 318 16.02 7.17 -2.84
C TRP A 318 17.40 6.79 -3.40
N VAL A 319 17.48 5.76 -4.25
CA VAL A 319 18.74 5.38 -4.92
C VAL A 319 19.29 6.55 -5.72
N HIS A 320 18.45 7.24 -6.48
CA HIS A 320 18.90 8.41 -7.24
C HIS A 320 19.48 9.53 -6.36
N SER A 321 18.93 9.73 -5.16
CA SER A 321 19.49 10.69 -4.19
C SER A 321 20.79 10.24 -3.52
N MET A 322 21.11 8.94 -3.57
CA MET A 322 22.43 8.41 -3.20
C MET A 322 23.44 8.64 -4.32
N GLU A 323 23.01 8.57 -5.58
CA GLU A 323 23.85 8.76 -6.77
C GLU A 323 24.19 10.22 -7.03
N VAL A 324 23.18 11.08 -6.90
CA VAL A 324 23.34 12.53 -7.03
C VAL A 324 23.56 13.05 -5.63
N ASP A 325 24.81 13.29 -5.24
CA ASP A 325 25.14 13.89 -3.95
C ASP A 325 24.66 15.35 -3.89
N VAL A 326 23.36 15.55 -3.68
CA VAL A 326 22.71 16.88 -3.77
C VAL A 326 23.15 17.81 -2.63
N ALA A 327 23.75 17.29 -1.55
CA ALA A 327 23.98 18.06 -0.34
C ALA A 327 25.34 17.85 0.34
N GLY A 328 26.26 17.06 -0.23
CA GLY A 328 27.48 16.65 0.45
C GLY A 328 27.19 15.78 1.69
N GLN A 329 26.01 15.14 1.72
CA GLN A 329 25.56 14.32 2.84
C GLN A 329 26.30 13.00 2.80
N GLN A 330 27.15 12.74 3.81
CA GLN A 330 27.80 11.45 3.92
C GLN A 330 26.76 10.34 4.15
N PRO A 331 26.77 9.25 3.36
CA PRO A 331 25.95 8.08 3.61
C PRO A 331 26.13 7.53 5.03
N SER A 332 25.04 7.18 5.70
CA SER A 332 25.10 6.37 6.92
C SER A 332 25.42 4.91 6.61
N ASP A 333 25.85 4.16 7.63
CA ASP A 333 26.11 2.72 7.50
C ASP A 333 24.88 1.94 7.01
N GLU A 334 23.69 2.33 7.48
CA GLU A 334 22.42 1.72 7.08
C GLU A 334 22.11 1.98 5.59
N GLU A 335 22.40 3.19 5.11
CA GLU A 335 22.22 3.54 3.70
C GLU A 335 23.22 2.80 2.80
N LEU A 336 24.47 2.68 3.24
CA LEU A 336 25.50 1.93 2.52
C LEU A 336 25.15 0.44 2.43
N GLN A 337 24.69 -0.16 3.54
CA GLN A 337 24.27 -1.55 3.56
C GLN A 337 23.08 -1.78 2.62
N LEU A 338 22.04 -0.93 2.70
CA LEU A 338 20.87 -1.05 1.83
C LEU A 338 21.25 -0.91 0.34
N LEU A 339 22.18 -0.02 0.02
CA LEU A 339 22.66 0.18 -1.33
C LEU A 339 23.46 -1.03 -1.85
N ASP A 340 24.27 -1.67 -0.99
CA ASP A 340 25.04 -2.86 -1.32
C ASP A 340 24.15 -4.09 -1.54
N ASP A 341 23.15 -4.26 -0.67
CA ASP A 341 22.11 -5.28 -0.79
C ASP A 341 21.35 -5.14 -2.12
N LEU A 342 20.97 -3.90 -2.49
CA LEU A 342 20.30 -3.60 -3.75
C LEU A 342 21.15 -3.92 -4.97
N LYS A 343 22.45 -3.60 -4.95
CA LYS A 343 23.38 -3.93 -6.03
C LYS A 343 23.50 -5.44 -6.21
N SER A 344 23.65 -6.16 -5.10
CA SER A 344 23.74 -7.62 -5.11
C SER A 344 22.46 -8.25 -5.70
N LEU A 345 21.29 -7.79 -5.25
CA LEU A 345 20.00 -8.28 -5.74
C LEU A 345 19.79 -7.99 -7.23
N LEU A 346 20.19 -6.81 -7.71
CA LEU A 346 20.03 -6.44 -9.12
C LEU A 346 21.03 -7.13 -10.04
N ALA A 347 22.21 -7.52 -9.54
CA ALA A 347 23.17 -8.32 -10.30
C ALA A 347 22.59 -9.70 -10.66
N GLU A 348 21.78 -10.30 -9.78
CA GLU A 348 21.06 -11.56 -10.07
C GLU A 348 20.12 -11.41 -11.27
N VAL A 349 19.39 -10.29 -11.35
CA VAL A 349 18.44 -10.01 -12.44
C VAL A 349 19.13 -9.69 -13.77
N GLN A 350 20.25 -8.96 -13.72
CA GLN A 350 21.02 -8.63 -14.92
C GLN A 350 21.60 -9.86 -15.61
N TYR A 351 21.98 -10.89 -14.85
CA TYR A 351 22.49 -12.13 -15.43
C TYR A 351 21.42 -12.85 -16.29
N GLU A 352 20.13 -12.65 -15.99
CA GLU A 352 19.01 -13.25 -16.75
C GLU A 352 18.68 -12.53 -18.07
N HIS A 353 19.10 -11.27 -18.25
CA HIS A 353 18.71 -10.42 -19.39
C HIS A 353 19.95 -9.91 -20.16
N GLU A 354 20.08 -10.30 -21.44
CA GLU A 354 21.27 -10.04 -22.27
C GLU A 354 21.74 -8.56 -22.27
N THR A 355 23.05 -8.42 -22.05
CA THR A 355 23.86 -7.21 -21.84
C THR A 355 24.13 -6.46 -23.15
N ASN A 356 23.43 -5.35 -23.42
CA ASN A 356 23.83 -4.40 -24.47
C ASN A 356 23.51 -2.92 -24.16
N VAL A 357 23.16 -2.60 -22.91
CA VAL A 357 22.99 -1.21 -22.47
C VAL A 357 23.94 -0.96 -21.31
N GLU A 358 24.90 -0.04 -21.49
CA GLU A 358 25.71 0.46 -20.38
C GLU A 358 24.78 1.24 -19.43
N VAL A 359 24.51 0.66 -18.26
CA VAL A 359 23.67 1.29 -17.25
C VAL A 359 24.55 1.95 -16.21
N TYR A 360 24.67 3.27 -16.28
CA TYR A 360 25.45 4.06 -15.32
C TYR A 360 24.69 4.43 -14.04
N SER A 361 23.36 4.36 -14.05
CA SER A 361 22.52 4.63 -12.88
C SER A 361 21.84 3.34 -12.39
N LEU A 362 22.12 2.97 -11.14
CA LEU A 362 21.41 1.97 -10.37
C LEU A 362 19.92 2.31 -10.23
N ALA A 363 19.57 3.59 -10.07
CA ALA A 363 18.16 4.01 -10.06
C ALA A 363 17.46 3.68 -11.40
N ALA A 364 18.15 3.90 -12.52
CA ALA A 364 17.65 3.55 -13.84
C ALA A 364 17.50 2.02 -14.02
N LEU A 365 18.47 1.23 -13.54
CA LEU A 365 18.40 -0.23 -13.55
C LEU A 365 17.20 -0.76 -12.75
N LEU A 366 17.04 -0.25 -11.53
CA LEU A 366 15.95 -0.62 -10.64
C LEU A 366 14.59 -0.28 -11.25
N ALA A 367 14.46 0.91 -11.83
CA ALA A 367 13.23 1.34 -12.51
C ALA A 367 12.90 0.44 -13.72
N ARG A 368 13.89 0.04 -14.52
CA ARG A 368 13.72 -0.93 -15.62
C ARG A 368 13.24 -2.29 -15.12
N THR A 369 13.83 -2.76 -14.02
CA THR A 369 13.49 -4.07 -13.44
C THR A 369 12.04 -4.09 -12.93
N TRP A 370 11.62 -3.06 -12.18
CA TRP A 370 10.22 -2.91 -11.78
C TRP A 370 9.27 -2.75 -12.98
N ALA A 371 9.70 -2.03 -14.02
CA ALA A 371 8.89 -1.88 -15.23
C ALA A 371 8.71 -3.21 -15.98
N ALA A 372 9.72 -4.09 -16.00
CA ALA A 372 9.60 -5.43 -16.56
C ALA A 372 8.61 -6.26 -15.72
N LEU A 373 8.77 -6.25 -14.39
CA LEU A 373 7.89 -6.97 -13.48
C LEU A 373 6.43 -6.56 -13.61
N LEU A 374 6.14 -5.25 -13.62
CA LEU A 374 4.78 -4.70 -13.71
C LEU A 374 4.21 -4.69 -15.14
N GLY A 375 5.06 -4.79 -16.16
CA GLY A 375 4.70 -4.57 -17.56
C GLY A 375 4.33 -5.84 -18.34
N ASP A 376 4.43 -7.02 -17.73
CA ASP A 376 4.20 -8.31 -18.38
C ASP A 376 2.76 -8.82 -18.14
N ILE A 377 2.55 -9.97 -17.49
CA ILE A 377 1.22 -10.58 -17.35
C ILE A 377 0.57 -10.15 -16.03
N TRP A 378 -0.40 -9.24 -16.13
CA TRP A 378 -1.21 -8.80 -14.99
C TRP A 378 -2.70 -8.79 -15.33
N VAL A 379 -3.54 -9.16 -14.35
CA VAL A 379 -5.00 -9.05 -14.46
C VAL A 379 -5.46 -7.58 -14.39
N TRP A 380 -4.66 -6.72 -13.76
CA TRP A 380 -4.99 -5.33 -13.50
C TRP A 380 -4.52 -4.43 -14.63
N GLY A 381 -5.45 -3.87 -15.40
CA GLY A 381 -5.12 -3.08 -16.59
C GLY A 381 -4.40 -1.75 -16.35
N VAL A 382 -4.21 -1.32 -15.10
CA VAL A 382 -3.43 -0.12 -14.74
C VAL A 382 -1.91 -0.40 -14.75
N THR A 383 -1.48 -1.65 -14.59
CA THR A 383 -0.05 -1.99 -14.43
C THR A 383 0.79 -1.73 -15.68
N PRO A 384 0.30 -1.89 -16.93
CA PRO A 384 1.11 -1.53 -18.11
C PRO A 384 1.45 -0.03 -18.13
N ARG A 385 0.53 0.83 -17.65
CA ARG A 385 0.77 2.27 -17.56
C ARG A 385 1.74 2.61 -16.42
N MET A 386 1.64 1.92 -15.28
CA MET A 386 2.63 2.00 -14.20
C MET A 386 4.04 1.64 -14.69
N ALA A 387 4.16 0.56 -15.46
CA ALA A 387 5.41 0.12 -16.08
C ALA A 387 5.94 1.13 -17.10
N GLU A 388 5.09 1.72 -17.94
CA GLU A 388 5.49 2.78 -18.87
C GLU A 388 6.11 3.99 -18.14
N ILE A 389 5.49 4.44 -17.06
CA ILE A 389 6.01 5.53 -16.22
C ILE A 389 7.40 5.16 -15.68
N LEU A 390 7.58 3.94 -15.19
CA LEU A 390 8.87 3.47 -14.69
C LEU A 390 9.94 3.38 -15.79
N ARG A 391 9.58 3.01 -17.04
CA ARG A 391 10.51 3.06 -18.19
C ARG A 391 10.96 4.49 -18.47
N LEU A 392 10.04 5.46 -18.42
CA LEU A 392 10.38 6.87 -18.61
C LEU A 392 11.25 7.41 -17.47
N LEU A 393 10.98 7.02 -16.22
CA LEU A 393 11.84 7.33 -15.09
C LEU A 393 13.25 6.78 -15.30
N ALA A 394 13.37 5.53 -15.75
CA ALA A 394 14.67 4.93 -16.03
C ALA A 394 15.47 5.68 -17.11
N LEU A 395 14.81 6.16 -18.16
CA LEU A 395 15.44 6.98 -19.20
C LEU A 395 15.94 8.32 -18.62
N GLU A 396 15.14 8.97 -17.78
CA GLU A 396 15.50 10.26 -17.19
C GLU A 396 16.63 10.13 -16.16
N TYR A 397 16.61 9.09 -15.32
CA TYR A 397 17.72 8.78 -14.41
C TYR A 397 19.03 8.52 -15.17
N GLN A 398 18.98 7.73 -16.25
CA GLN A 398 20.14 7.45 -17.09
C GLN A 398 20.68 8.74 -17.73
N ARG A 399 19.80 9.58 -18.28
CA ARG A 399 20.16 10.85 -18.90
C ARG A 399 20.91 11.78 -17.94
N GLN A 400 20.52 11.82 -16.67
CA GLN A 400 21.23 12.61 -15.66
C GLN A 400 22.62 12.05 -15.35
N ALA A 401 22.73 10.73 -15.17
CA ALA A 401 24.02 10.07 -14.93
C ALA A 401 25.00 10.32 -16.09
N ASP A 402 24.53 10.19 -17.34
CA ASP A 402 25.35 10.45 -18.54
C ASP A 402 25.83 11.91 -18.59
N SER A 403 24.97 12.86 -18.18
CA SER A 403 25.33 14.28 -18.13
C SER A 403 26.43 14.56 -17.10
N VAL A 404 26.40 13.89 -15.95
CA VAL A 404 27.44 14.02 -14.92
C VAL A 404 28.77 13.45 -15.43
N LEU A 405 28.76 12.28 -16.06
CA LEU A 405 29.97 11.66 -16.62
C LEU A 405 30.61 12.52 -17.72
N ARG A 406 29.81 13.12 -18.60
CA ARG A 406 30.32 14.04 -19.64
C ARG A 406 31.01 15.27 -19.04
N ASN A 407 30.53 15.76 -17.90
CA ASN A 407 31.11 16.92 -17.22
C ASN A 407 32.42 16.57 -16.48
N ILE A 408 32.62 15.32 -16.07
CA ILE A 408 33.85 14.84 -15.41
C ILE A 408 34.96 14.55 -16.43
N GLY A 409 34.59 14.20 -17.67
CA GLY A 409 35.52 13.92 -18.76
C GLY A 409 36.03 15.15 -19.54
N GLN A 410 35.59 16.36 -19.20
CA GLN A 410 36.11 17.64 -19.69
C GLN A 410 37.01 18.27 -18.63
#